data_AF-S2XZU5-F1
#
_entry.id   AF-S2XZU5-F1
#
_cell.length_a   1.000
_cell.length_b   1.000
_cell.length_c   1.000
_cell.angle_alpha   90.00
_cell.angle_beta   90.00
_cell.angle_gamma   90.00
#
_symmetry.space_group_name_H-M   'P 1'
#
loop_
_entity.id
_entity.type
_entity.pdbx_description
1 polymer ?
#
loop_
_entity_poly.entity_id
_entity_poly.type
_entity_poly.pdbx_seq_one_letter_code
_entity_poly.pdbx_strand_id
1 'polypeptide(L)' 'MRALIAAATGLAVALALILTITAMGSPSGSTSPKPLLTTVPTHP' A
#
# COMPACT_ATOMS: atom_id res chain seq x y z
N MET A 1 -22.80 18.78 20.57
CA MET A 1 -22.66 17.32 20.37
C MET A 1 -21.19 16.92 20.45
N ARG A 2 -20.70 16.52 21.63
CA ARG A 2 -19.29 16.12 21.82
C ARG A 2 -18.92 14.88 20.99
N ALA A 3 -19.88 13.99 20.79
CA ALA A 3 -19.73 12.81 19.93
C ALA A 3 -19.42 13.17 18.47
N LEU A 4 -20.05 14.21 17.91
CA LEU A 4 -19.79 14.63 16.52
C LEU A 4 -18.36 15.16 16.36
N ILE A 5 -17.86 15.91 17.35
CA ILE A 5 -16.49 16.45 17.31
C ILE A 5 -15.48 15.30 17.34
N ALA A 6 -15.69 14.31 18.22
CA ALA A 6 -14.83 13.12 18.33
C ALA A 6 -14.85 12.29 17.03
N ALA A 7 -16.01 12.11 16.42
CA ALA A 7 -16.14 11.40 15.15
C ALA A 7 -15.42 12.14 14.01
N ALA A 8 -15.57 13.46 13.93
CA ALA A 8 -14.91 14.28 12.91
C ALA A 8 -13.38 14.27 13.07
N THR A 9 -12.87 14.33 14.31
CA THR A 9 -11.42 14.24 14.56
C THR A 9 -10.88 12.86 14.23
N GLY A 10 -11.56 11.79 14.64
CA GLY A 10 -11.16 10.43 14.29
C GLY A 10 -11.11 10.21 12.78
N LEU A 11 -12.12 10.69 12.05
CA LEU A 11 -12.15 10.61 10.59
C LEU A 11 -11.01 11.42 9.95
N ALA A 12 -10.76 12.64 10.42
CA ALA A 12 -9.69 13.48 9.89
C ALA A 12 -8.31 12.83 10.06
N VAL A 13 -8.05 12.23 11.23
CA VAL A 13 -6.78 11.52 11.50
C VAL A 13 -6.64 10.29 10.60
N ALA A 14 -7.71 9.51 10.41
CA ALA A 14 -7.69 8.34 9.54
C ALA A 14 -7.37 8.72 8.07
N LEU A 15 -8.03 9.76 7.56
CA LEU A 15 -7.77 10.25 6.20
C LEU A 15 -6.36 10.81 6.06
N ALA A 16 -5.89 11.59 7.03
CA ALA A 16 -4.52 12.10 7.03
C ALA A 16 -3.49 10.96 6.95
N LEU A 17 -3.69 9.88 7.72
CA LEU A 17 -2.80 8.72 7.70
C LEU A 17 -2.81 7.98 6.35
N ILE A 18 -3.99 7.78 5.77
CA ILE A 18 -4.11 7.09 4.47
C ILE A 18 -3.45 7.93 3.37
N LEU A 19 -3.68 9.24 3.37
CA LEU A 19 -3.12 10.14 2.36
C LEU A 19 -1.60 10.23 2.48
N THR A 20 -1.03 10.27 3.68
CA THR A 20 0.43 10.27 3.86
C THR A 20 1.06 8.98 3.36
N ILE A 21 0.49 7.82 3.71
CA ILE A 21 0.98 6.52 3.22
C ILE A 21 0.87 6.43 1.70
N THR A 22 -0.24 6.89 1.14
CA THR A 22 -0.44 6.90 -0.33
C THR A 22 0.57 7.80 -1.02
N ALA A 23 0.84 8.98 -0.45
CA ALA A 23 1.80 9.95 -1.01
C ALA A 23 3.25 9.46 -0.94
N MET A 24 3.60 8.61 0.04
CA MET A 24 4.92 7.96 0.08
C MET A 24 5.13 7.00 -1.10
N GLY A 25 4.04 6.52 -1.71
CA GLY A 25 4.09 5.63 -2.87
C GLY A 25 4.63 4.24 -2.54
N SER A 26 4.59 3.36 -3.53
CA SER A 26 5.34 2.11 -3.46
C SER A 26 6.83 2.40 -3.73
N PRO A 27 7.76 1.70 -3.06
CA PRO A 27 9.16 1.75 -3.46
C PRO A 27 9.24 1.37 -4.94
N SER A 28 10.02 2.12 -5.71
CA SER A 28 10.29 1.79 -7.11
C SER A 28 11.15 0.52 -7.14
N GLY A 29 10.50 -0.62 -7.03
CA GLY A 29 11.10 -1.94 -7.09
C GLY A 29 11.30 -2.31 -8.55
N SER A 30 12.55 -2.48 -8.95
CA SER A 30 12.88 -3.14 -10.21
C SER A 30 12.71 -4.65 -10.03
N THR A 31 11.99 -5.30 -10.94
CA THR A 31 12.05 -6.76 -11.05
C THR A 31 13.28 -7.14 -11.85
N SER A 32 13.92 -8.26 -11.49
CA SER A 32 15.06 -8.76 -12.26
C SER A 32 14.60 -9.12 -13.67
N PRO A 33 15.25 -8.60 -14.74
CA PRO A 33 14.94 -8.97 -16.12
C PRO A 33 15.38 -10.41 -16.46
N LYS A 34 16.20 -11.03 -15.59
CA LYS A 34 16.58 -12.43 -15.74
C LYS A 34 15.40 -13.33 -15.36
N PRO A 35 15.11 -14.38 -16.15
CA PRO A 35 14.11 -15.35 -15.77
C PRO A 35 14.47 -15.91 -14.39
N LEU A 36 13.44 -16.11 -13.57
CA LEU A 36 13.59 -16.81 -12.30
C LEU A 36 14.32 -18.11 -12.59
N LEU A 37 15.39 -18.41 -11.84
CA LEU A 37 16.16 -19.66 -11.95
C LEU A 37 15.35 -20.89 -11.49
N THR A 38 14.02 -20.79 -11.55
CA THR A 38 13.11 -21.89 -11.44
C THR A 38 13.15 -22.63 -12.77
N THR A 39 13.58 -23.88 -12.74
CA THR A 39 13.39 -24.79 -13.87
C THR A 39 11.90 -24.83 -14.22
N VAL A 40 11.54 -24.36 -15.42
CA VAL A 40 10.19 -24.52 -15.95
C VAL A 40 9.93 -26.01 -16.09
N PRO A 41 8.88 -26.59 -15.46
CA PRO A 41 8.54 -27.97 -15.68
C PRO A 41 8.17 -28.16 -17.16
N THR A 42 8.86 -29.05 -17.85
CA THR A 42 8.43 -29.53 -19.16
C THR A 42 7.05 -30.16 -18.97
N HIS A 43 6.01 -29.49 -19.45
CA HIS A 43 4.67 -30.06 -19.47
C HIS A 43 4.63 -31.14 -20.56
N PRO A 44 3.92 -32.26 -20.32
CA PRO A 44 3.73 -33.32 -21.31
C PRO A 44 2.91 -32.85 -22.52
#